data_AF-A0A920GJA7-F1
#
_entry.id   AF-A0A920GJA7-F1
#
_cell.length_a   1.000
_cell.length_b   1.000
_cell.length_c   1.000
_cell.angle_alpha   90.00
_cell.angle_beta   90.00
_cell.angle_gamma   90.00
#
_symmetry.space_group_name_H-M   'P 1'
#
loop_
_entity.id
_entity.type
_entity.pdbx_description
1 polymer ?
#
loop_
_entity_poly.entity_id
_entity_poly.type
_entity_poly.pdbx_seq_one_letter_code
_entity_poly.pdbx_strand_id
1 'polypeptide(L)'
;MILLYQSAFTHFKHRMYLDSGLQVVKKEALNLQLGWLNRFGRTAIFVKNDIKLILRNKRSKMTIWVSIGFLFYGLLFFTDSSGGLYNAPVWKIFAGIFVTGGFLFTFGQYVPSWDSSYYPLMMSQNIVYREYLNAKWAMITIATMASTVLGSFYIIFGWDVYAAILTGAIYNIGVNGHLVLLSGAFIKSPIDLTTTTKPFGDKQAFNAKTLLLSLPKLFLPMILYFIGSLFGGEWVGYMTVAFTGLLGFFLKNKVFNWIETLYKVEKYKTLEAYKQTS
;
A
#
# COMPACT_ATOMS: atom_id res chain seq x y z
N MET A 1 -25.65 -11.17 -51.91
CA MET A 1 -26.75 -11.88 -51.22
C MET A 1 -26.25 -13.10 -50.43
N ILE A 2 -25.62 -14.11 -51.06
CA ILE A 2 -25.22 -15.36 -50.40
C ILE A 2 -24.18 -15.18 -49.29
N LEU A 3 -23.15 -14.33 -49.50
CA LEU A 3 -22.12 -14.07 -48.49
C LEU A 3 -22.66 -13.31 -47.26
N LEU A 4 -23.59 -12.39 -47.48
CA LEU A 4 -24.29 -11.68 -46.40
C LEU A 4 -25.14 -12.64 -45.59
N TYR A 5 -25.86 -13.55 -46.26
CA TYR A 5 -26.63 -14.60 -45.60
C TYR A 5 -25.74 -15.52 -44.78
N GLN A 6 -24.62 -16.01 -45.35
CA GLN A 6 -23.69 -16.88 -44.63
C GLN A 6 -23.09 -16.18 -43.41
N SER A 7 -22.67 -14.92 -43.54
CA SER A 7 -22.09 -14.12 -42.44
C SER A 7 -23.11 -13.84 -41.33
N ALA A 8 -24.34 -13.46 -41.69
CA ALA A 8 -25.41 -13.29 -40.72
C ALA A 8 -25.74 -14.62 -40.01
N PHE A 9 -25.84 -15.71 -40.77
CA PHE A 9 -26.14 -17.03 -40.24
C PHE A 9 -25.06 -17.53 -39.27
N THR A 10 -23.77 -17.39 -39.59
CA THR A 10 -22.68 -17.74 -38.65
C THR A 10 -22.65 -16.83 -37.44
N HIS A 11 -22.90 -15.52 -37.62
CA HIS A 11 -22.96 -14.56 -36.51
C HIS A 11 -24.05 -14.91 -35.50
N PHE A 12 -25.27 -15.19 -35.96
CA PHE A 12 -26.38 -15.56 -35.09
C PHE A 12 -26.20 -16.97 -34.51
N LYS A 13 -25.71 -17.94 -35.30
CA LYS A 13 -25.44 -19.30 -34.79
C LYS A 13 -24.41 -19.32 -33.65
N HIS A 14 -23.38 -18.47 -33.71
CA HIS A 14 -22.39 -18.33 -32.62
C HIS A 14 -22.92 -17.59 -31.39
N ARG A 15 -24.01 -16.81 -31.52
CA ARG A 15 -24.58 -15.98 -30.45
C ARG A 15 -25.98 -16.42 -30.02
N MET A 16 -26.44 -17.61 -30.44
CA MET A 16 -27.77 -18.13 -30.10
C MET A 16 -27.96 -18.35 -28.59
N TYR A 17 -26.88 -18.62 -27.86
CA TYR A 17 -26.91 -18.71 -26.40
C TYR A 17 -26.71 -17.31 -25.80
N LEU A 18 -27.77 -16.51 -25.75
CA LEU A 18 -27.77 -15.21 -25.05
C LEU A 18 -27.23 -15.31 -23.62
N ASP A 19 -27.53 -16.42 -22.94
CA ASP A 19 -27.02 -16.72 -21.60
C ASP A 19 -25.50 -16.91 -21.56
N SER A 20 -24.86 -17.37 -22.63
CA SER A 20 -23.40 -17.54 -22.67
C SER A 20 -22.64 -16.20 -22.76
N GLY A 21 -23.27 -15.16 -23.34
CA GLY A 21 -22.75 -13.78 -23.35
C GLY A 21 -23.01 -13.02 -22.05
N LEU A 22 -24.04 -13.41 -21.29
CA LEU A 22 -24.41 -12.85 -19.99
C LEU A 22 -23.80 -13.63 -18.81
N GLN A 23 -23.32 -14.86 -19.03
CA GLN A 23 -22.62 -15.63 -18.02
C GLN A 23 -21.32 -14.91 -17.67
N VAL A 24 -21.29 -14.34 -16.47
CA VAL A 24 -20.07 -13.80 -15.86
C VAL A 24 -19.02 -14.89 -15.94
N VAL A 25 -17.96 -14.66 -16.71
CA VAL A 25 -16.84 -15.60 -16.90
C VAL A 25 -16.34 -16.02 -15.53
N LYS A 26 -16.74 -17.22 -15.08
CA LYS A 26 -16.28 -17.80 -13.82
C LYS A 26 -14.84 -18.25 -14.05
N LYS A 27 -13.88 -17.36 -13.78
CA LYS A 27 -12.48 -17.77 -13.65
C LYS A 27 -12.40 -18.80 -12.54
N GLU A 28 -11.90 -20.00 -12.87
CA GLU A 28 -11.57 -21.03 -11.88
C GLU A 28 -10.77 -20.39 -10.74
N ALA A 29 -11.25 -20.59 -9.52
CA ALA A 29 -10.57 -20.08 -8.34
C ALA A 29 -9.24 -20.82 -8.21
N LEU A 30 -8.13 -20.15 -8.52
CA LEU A 30 -6.79 -20.64 -8.22
C LEU A 30 -6.76 -21.05 -6.74
N ASN A 31 -6.66 -22.36 -6.49
CA ASN A 31 -6.66 -22.93 -5.16
C ASN A 31 -5.24 -22.76 -4.56
N LEU A 32 -4.88 -21.51 -4.28
CA LEU A 32 -3.58 -21.16 -3.72
C LEU A 32 -3.54 -21.58 -2.25
N GLN A 33 -3.02 -22.79 -2.00
CA GLN A 33 -2.86 -23.35 -0.66
C GLN A 33 -1.64 -22.71 0.02
N LEU A 34 -1.87 -21.57 0.68
CA LEU A 34 -0.85 -20.87 1.46
C LEU A 34 -0.62 -21.52 2.84
N GLY A 35 -0.46 -22.85 2.90
CA GLY A 35 -0.34 -23.62 4.14
C GLY A 35 0.84 -23.14 5.02
N TRP A 36 1.94 -22.74 4.40
CA TRP A 36 3.15 -22.28 5.07
C TRP A 36 2.96 -21.05 5.97
N LEU A 37 1.92 -20.22 5.73
CA LEU A 37 1.60 -19.05 6.55
C LEU A 37 0.92 -19.43 7.88
N ASN A 38 0.43 -20.66 8.05
CA ASN A 38 -0.25 -21.10 9.28
C ASN A 38 0.61 -20.94 10.54
N ARG A 39 1.94 -20.90 10.40
CA ARG A 39 2.88 -20.65 11.49
C ARG A 39 2.65 -19.31 12.22
N PHE A 40 1.97 -18.35 11.57
CA PHE A 40 1.65 -17.03 12.14
C PHE A 40 0.30 -16.98 12.86
N GLY A 41 -0.34 -18.13 13.13
CA GLY A 41 -1.57 -18.22 13.90
C GLY A 41 -2.73 -17.43 13.30
N ARG A 42 -3.49 -16.71 14.14
CA ARG A 42 -4.69 -15.96 13.72
C ARG A 42 -4.36 -14.82 12.74
N THR A 43 -3.18 -14.22 12.84
CA THR A 43 -2.70 -13.19 11.89
C THR A 43 -2.58 -13.75 10.47
N ALA A 44 -2.30 -15.04 10.32
CA ALA A 44 -2.17 -15.69 9.01
C ALA A 44 -3.46 -15.63 8.19
N ILE A 45 -4.63 -15.62 8.84
CA ILE A 45 -5.94 -15.57 8.17
C ILE A 45 -6.03 -14.31 7.32
N PHE A 46 -5.69 -13.16 7.91
CA PHE A 46 -5.71 -11.86 7.23
C PHE A 46 -4.67 -11.78 6.12
N VAL A 47 -3.42 -12.17 6.42
CA VAL A 47 -2.34 -12.15 5.42
C VAL A 47 -2.70 -13.01 4.19
N LYS A 48 -3.28 -14.20 4.41
CA LYS A 48 -3.73 -15.06 3.32
C LYS A 48 -4.84 -14.42 2.49
N ASN A 49 -5.81 -13.79 3.14
CA ASN A 49 -6.91 -13.13 2.47
C ASN A 49 -6.40 -11.97 1.61
N ASP A 50 -5.48 -11.16 2.14
CA ASP A 50 -4.87 -10.06 1.42
C ASP A 50 -4.05 -10.53 0.21
N ILE A 51 -3.21 -11.56 0.37
CA ILE A 51 -2.46 -12.14 -0.76
C ILE A 51 -3.42 -12.64 -1.85
N LYS A 52 -4.49 -13.34 -1.46
CA LYS A 52 -5.51 -13.81 -2.41
C LYS A 52 -6.22 -12.63 -3.08
N LEU A 53 -6.56 -11.58 -2.33
CA LEU A 53 -7.20 -10.37 -2.85
C LEU A 53 -6.31 -9.69 -3.89
N ILE A 54 -5.01 -9.58 -3.63
CA ILE A 54 -4.02 -8.99 -4.53
C ILE A 54 -3.84 -9.83 -5.80
N LEU A 55 -3.77 -11.16 -5.68
CA LEU A 55 -3.57 -12.04 -6.82
C LEU A 55 -4.82 -12.17 -7.72
N ARG A 56 -6.02 -12.15 -7.12
CA ARG A 56 -7.29 -12.36 -7.82
C ARG A 56 -7.81 -11.13 -8.56
N ASN A 57 -7.60 -9.93 -8.02
CA ASN A 57 -8.22 -8.71 -8.57
C ASN A 57 -7.23 -7.86 -9.37
N LYS A 58 -7.66 -7.31 -10.51
CA LYS A 58 -6.82 -6.45 -11.35
C LYS A 58 -6.40 -5.17 -10.63
N ARG A 59 -7.33 -4.56 -9.87
CA ARG A 59 -7.11 -3.28 -9.18
C ARG A 59 -6.05 -3.36 -8.08
N SER A 60 -6.14 -4.36 -7.21
CA SER A 60 -5.14 -4.61 -6.17
C SER A 60 -3.80 -5.08 -6.76
N LYS A 61 -3.81 -5.83 -7.86
CA LYS A 61 -2.57 -6.20 -8.57
C LYS A 61 -1.84 -4.98 -9.15
N MET A 62 -2.58 -3.95 -9.59
CA MET A 62 -1.97 -2.70 -10.07
C MET A 62 -1.16 -2.01 -8.98
N THR A 63 -1.54 -2.11 -7.70
CA THR A 63 -0.76 -1.48 -6.62
C THR A 63 0.63 -2.11 -6.48
N ILE A 64 0.79 -3.42 -6.74
CA ILE A 64 2.13 -4.04 -6.83
C ILE A 64 2.92 -3.43 -7.97
N TRP A 65 2.34 -3.30 -9.17
CA TRP A 65 3.05 -2.73 -10.31
C TRP A 65 3.48 -1.28 -10.06
N VAL A 66 2.61 -0.47 -9.46
CA VAL A 66 2.97 0.89 -9.04
C VAL A 66 4.05 0.87 -7.96
N SER A 67 4.00 -0.08 -7.01
CA SER A 67 5.04 -0.26 -5.99
C SER A 67 6.40 -0.61 -6.60
N ILE A 68 6.42 -1.42 -7.66
CA ILE A 68 7.64 -1.71 -8.42
C ILE A 68 8.11 -0.45 -9.15
N GLY A 69 7.19 0.34 -9.73
CA GLY A 69 7.52 1.64 -10.32
C GLY A 69 8.21 2.60 -9.35
N PHE A 70 7.79 2.60 -8.08
CA PHE A 70 8.43 3.40 -7.03
C PHE A 70 9.89 3.00 -6.76
N LEU A 71 10.31 1.76 -7.04
CA LEU A 71 11.73 1.39 -6.95
C LEU A 71 12.58 2.23 -7.89
N PHE A 72 12.07 2.55 -9.08
CA PHE A 72 12.77 3.36 -10.08
C PHE A 72 12.62 4.86 -9.86
N TYR A 73 11.72 5.28 -8.97
CA TYR A 73 11.52 6.69 -8.66
C TYR A 73 12.76 7.34 -8.04
N GLY A 74 13.57 6.55 -7.33
CA GLY A 74 14.86 7.00 -6.77
C GLY A 74 15.86 7.46 -7.84
N LEU A 75 15.85 6.87 -9.04
CA LEU A 75 16.76 7.24 -10.12
C LEU A 75 16.66 8.74 -10.43
N LEU A 76 15.46 9.31 -10.44
CA LEU A 76 15.24 10.75 -10.71
C LEU A 76 16.02 11.67 -9.77
N PHE A 77 16.24 11.25 -8.53
CA PHE A 77 16.93 12.04 -7.51
C PHE A 77 18.41 11.67 -7.40
N PHE A 78 18.78 10.43 -7.72
CA PHE A 78 20.14 9.94 -7.56
C PHE A 78 21.03 10.15 -8.80
N THR A 79 20.45 10.31 -10.00
CA THR A 79 21.22 10.60 -11.21
C THR A 79 21.62 12.07 -11.37
N ASP A 80 20.93 12.99 -10.70
CA ASP A 80 21.15 14.45 -10.85
C ASP A 80 22.29 14.97 -9.95
N SER A 81 23.41 14.25 -9.93
CA SER A 81 24.58 14.52 -9.08
C SER A 81 25.43 15.73 -9.55
N SER A 82 25.03 16.41 -10.62
CA SER A 82 25.79 17.49 -11.27
C SER A 82 25.12 18.86 -11.18
N GLY A 83 24.65 19.26 -9.99
CA GLY A 83 24.29 20.66 -9.70
C GLY A 83 22.84 21.09 -10.01
N GLY A 84 21.91 20.15 -10.20
CA GLY A 84 20.48 20.45 -10.36
C GLY A 84 19.76 20.84 -9.06
N LEU A 85 18.47 21.16 -9.18
CA LEU A 85 17.55 21.57 -8.10
C LEU A 85 17.46 20.54 -6.94
N TYR A 86 17.87 19.30 -7.19
CA TYR A 86 17.78 18.15 -6.28
C TYR A 86 19.07 17.79 -5.55
N ASN A 87 20.13 18.61 -5.66
CA ASN A 87 21.40 18.33 -4.98
C ASN A 87 21.33 18.44 -3.44
N ALA A 88 20.21 18.94 -2.88
CA ALA A 88 20.03 19.01 -1.44
C ALA A 88 19.90 17.59 -0.84
N PRO A 89 20.69 17.22 0.19
CA PRO A 89 20.68 15.89 0.81
C PRO A 89 19.31 15.44 1.35
N VAL A 90 18.41 16.40 1.63
CA VAL A 90 17.01 16.15 2.00
C VAL A 90 16.27 15.33 0.94
N TRP A 91 16.55 15.58 -0.35
CA TRP A 91 15.92 14.85 -1.46
C TRP A 91 16.37 13.40 -1.53
N LYS A 92 17.57 13.07 -1.06
CA LYS A 92 18.04 11.68 -0.96
C LYS A 92 17.17 10.88 0.02
N ILE A 93 16.80 11.47 1.17
CA ILE A 93 15.86 10.86 2.13
C ILE A 93 14.48 10.66 1.51
N PHE A 94 13.97 11.69 0.84
CA PHE A 94 12.68 11.62 0.16
C PHE A 94 12.65 10.44 -0.81
N ALA A 95 13.66 10.36 -1.68
CA ALA A 95 13.82 9.26 -2.62
C ALA A 95 13.91 7.88 -1.92
N GLY A 96 14.73 7.75 -0.87
CA GLY A 96 14.87 6.51 -0.11
C GLY A 96 13.55 6.01 0.51
N ILE A 97 12.70 6.94 0.96
CA ILE A 97 11.37 6.63 1.49
C ILE A 97 10.42 6.13 0.42
N PHE A 98 10.47 6.69 -0.79
CA PHE A 98 9.64 6.21 -1.89
C PHE A 98 10.11 4.86 -2.43
N VAL A 99 11.42 4.68 -2.63
CA VAL A 99 12.03 3.43 -3.11
C VAL A 99 11.61 2.26 -2.22
N THR A 100 11.63 2.45 -0.90
CA THR A 100 11.31 1.39 0.07
C THR A 100 9.83 1.36 0.49
N GLY A 101 9.07 2.41 0.18
CA GLY A 101 7.71 2.65 0.64
C GLY A 101 6.63 2.50 -0.43
N GLY A 102 6.95 2.09 -1.66
CA GLY A 102 5.97 2.00 -2.76
C GLY A 102 4.68 1.23 -2.39
N PHE A 103 4.83 0.07 -1.74
CA PHE A 103 3.67 -0.72 -1.28
C PHE A 103 2.92 -0.07 -0.11
N LEU A 104 3.66 0.59 0.78
CA LEU A 104 3.11 1.33 1.92
C LEU A 104 2.22 2.49 1.44
N PHE A 105 2.68 3.26 0.45
CA PHE A 105 1.95 4.43 -0.07
C PHE A 105 0.80 4.06 -1.00
N THR A 106 0.84 2.87 -1.62
CA THR A 106 -0.23 2.43 -2.52
C THR A 106 -1.23 1.53 -1.82
N PHE A 107 -0.85 0.29 -1.49
CA PHE A 107 -1.74 -0.67 -0.85
C PHE A 107 -1.99 -0.29 0.61
N GLY A 108 -0.93 0.05 1.35
CA GLY A 108 -0.99 0.36 2.78
C GLY A 108 -1.98 1.47 3.11
N GLN A 109 -1.96 2.57 2.35
CA GLN A 109 -2.80 3.76 2.54
C GLN A 109 -4.31 3.42 2.61
N TYR A 110 -4.74 2.40 1.88
CA TYR A 110 -6.14 2.02 1.71
C TYR A 110 -6.47 0.67 2.36
N VAL A 111 -5.68 0.22 3.34
CA VAL A 111 -5.78 -1.10 3.97
C VAL A 111 -7.23 -1.52 4.32
N PRO A 112 -8.03 -0.71 5.04
CA PRO A 112 -9.42 -1.10 5.36
C PRO A 112 -10.36 -1.03 4.17
N SER A 113 -10.08 -0.13 3.22
CA SER A 113 -10.88 0.04 2.02
C SER A 113 -10.79 -1.14 1.05
N TRP A 114 -9.68 -1.87 1.03
CA TRP A 114 -9.58 -3.12 0.25
C TRP A 114 -10.56 -4.20 0.74
N ASP A 115 -10.87 -4.18 2.04
CA ASP A 115 -11.76 -5.14 2.69
C ASP A 115 -13.23 -4.66 2.67
N SER A 116 -13.57 -3.55 2.01
CA SER A 116 -14.86 -2.87 2.15
C SER A 116 -16.07 -3.76 1.85
N SER A 117 -15.97 -4.63 0.83
CA SER A 117 -17.06 -5.51 0.38
C SER A 117 -17.51 -6.54 1.42
N TYR A 118 -16.60 -7.05 2.25
CA TYR A 118 -16.89 -8.03 3.31
C TYR A 118 -16.64 -7.49 4.71
N TYR A 119 -16.37 -6.18 4.82
CA TYR A 119 -16.16 -5.50 6.10
C TYR A 119 -17.33 -5.73 7.07
N PRO A 120 -18.63 -5.69 6.67
CA PRO A 120 -19.74 -5.98 7.57
C PRO A 120 -19.68 -7.39 8.19
N LEU A 121 -19.31 -8.40 7.41
CA LEU A 121 -19.16 -9.78 7.87
C LEU A 121 -17.96 -9.92 8.82
N MET A 122 -16.83 -9.30 8.47
CA MET A 122 -15.64 -9.29 9.33
C MET A 122 -15.94 -8.65 10.69
N MET A 123 -16.81 -7.63 10.71
CA MET A 123 -17.18 -6.87 11.91
C MET A 123 -18.25 -7.53 12.79
N SER A 124 -18.97 -8.54 12.27
CA SER A 124 -19.91 -9.37 13.05
C SER A 124 -19.24 -10.59 13.68
N GLN A 125 -18.05 -10.96 13.19
CA GLN A 125 -17.26 -12.04 13.74
C GLN A 125 -16.43 -11.59 14.95
N ASN A 126 -16.07 -12.53 15.84
CA ASN A 126 -15.23 -12.27 17.01
C ASN A 126 -13.74 -12.18 16.62
N ILE A 127 -13.39 -11.17 15.82
CA ILE A 127 -12.02 -10.93 15.40
C ILE A 127 -11.41 -9.76 16.15
N VAL A 128 -10.21 -9.97 16.69
CA VAL A 128 -9.48 -8.96 17.43
C VAL A 128 -8.80 -8.01 16.44
N TYR A 129 -9.12 -6.71 16.51
CA TYR A 129 -8.49 -5.68 15.69
C TYR A 129 -6.96 -5.68 15.78
N ARG A 130 -6.39 -6.07 16.93
CA ARG A 130 -4.94 -6.26 17.10
C ARG A 130 -4.35 -7.22 16.07
N GLU A 131 -5.01 -8.34 15.81
CA GLU A 131 -4.54 -9.36 14.87
C GLU A 131 -4.59 -8.86 13.43
N TYR A 132 -5.66 -8.11 13.11
CA TYR A 132 -5.82 -7.42 11.85
C TYR A 132 -4.70 -6.39 11.63
N LEU A 133 -4.46 -5.49 12.59
CA LEU A 133 -3.40 -4.48 12.48
C LEU A 133 -2.01 -5.11 12.37
N ASN A 134 -1.75 -6.19 13.14
CA ASN A 134 -0.49 -6.93 13.04
C ASN A 134 -0.29 -7.56 11.66
N ALA A 135 -1.34 -8.11 11.04
CA ALA A 135 -1.26 -8.70 9.71
C ALA A 135 -0.90 -7.65 8.65
N LYS A 136 -1.59 -6.50 8.69
CA LYS A 136 -1.40 -5.42 7.73
C LYS A 136 -0.02 -4.78 7.88
N TRP A 137 0.42 -4.55 9.11
CA TRP A 137 1.78 -4.07 9.38
C TRP A 137 2.84 -5.07 8.91
N ALA A 138 2.69 -6.37 9.21
CA ALA A 138 3.65 -7.38 8.77
C ALA A 138 3.78 -7.43 7.24
N MET A 139 2.66 -7.28 6.52
CA MET A 139 2.65 -7.22 5.05
C MET A 139 3.41 -5.99 4.53
N ILE A 140 3.19 -4.82 5.15
CA ILE A 140 3.94 -3.59 4.85
C ILE A 140 5.43 -3.80 5.12
N THR A 141 5.79 -4.37 6.27
CA THR A 141 7.19 -4.64 6.64
C THR A 141 7.86 -5.59 5.66
N ILE A 142 7.21 -6.69 5.28
CA ILE A 142 7.75 -7.65 4.30
C ILE A 142 7.94 -6.98 2.93
N ALA A 143 6.95 -6.21 2.48
CA ALA A 143 7.05 -5.50 1.21
C ALA A 143 8.18 -4.46 1.23
N THR A 144 8.31 -3.68 2.31
CA THR A 144 9.40 -2.71 2.47
C THR A 144 10.77 -3.39 2.52
N MET A 145 10.91 -4.52 3.23
CA MET A 145 12.15 -5.31 3.23
C MET A 145 12.49 -5.82 1.83
N ALA A 146 11.51 -6.38 1.10
CA ALA A 146 11.70 -6.82 -0.28
C ALA A 146 12.12 -5.66 -1.20
N SER A 147 11.45 -4.51 -1.10
CA SER A 147 11.82 -3.29 -1.84
C SER A 147 13.21 -2.77 -1.48
N THR A 148 13.63 -2.91 -0.22
CA THR A 148 14.98 -2.51 0.23
C THR A 148 16.06 -3.43 -0.35
N VAL A 149 15.81 -4.74 -0.38
CA VAL A 149 16.70 -5.72 -1.02
C VAL A 149 16.79 -5.45 -2.52
N LEU A 150 15.66 -5.23 -3.19
CA LEU A 150 15.65 -4.86 -4.60
C LEU A 150 16.34 -3.51 -4.83
N GLY A 151 16.14 -2.52 -3.96
CA GLY A 151 16.79 -1.21 -4.04
C GLY A 151 18.27 -1.22 -3.66
N SER A 152 18.86 -2.36 -3.30
CA SER A 152 20.29 -2.43 -2.96
C SER A 152 21.21 -2.09 -4.13
N PHE A 153 20.76 -2.23 -5.38
CA PHE A 153 21.54 -1.85 -6.56
C PHE A 153 21.91 -0.35 -6.57
N TYR A 154 21.18 0.50 -5.85
CA TYR A 154 21.47 1.94 -5.77
C TYR A 154 22.79 2.27 -5.07
N ILE A 155 23.46 1.29 -4.45
CA ILE A 155 24.81 1.45 -3.89
C ILE A 155 25.82 1.96 -4.93
N ILE A 156 25.59 1.70 -6.23
CA ILE A 156 26.44 2.19 -7.33
C ILE A 156 26.48 3.72 -7.42
N PHE A 157 25.47 4.43 -6.89
CA PHE A 157 25.41 5.89 -6.87
C PHE A 157 26.09 6.51 -5.64
N GLY A 158 26.59 5.69 -4.71
CA GLY A 158 27.33 6.13 -3.54
C GLY A 158 26.75 5.65 -2.20
N TRP A 159 27.57 5.73 -1.16
CA TRP A 159 27.22 5.29 0.19
C TRP A 159 26.11 6.12 0.82
N ASP A 160 26.05 7.42 0.54
CA ASP A 160 25.02 8.31 1.09
C ASP A 160 23.62 7.96 0.54
N VAL A 161 23.55 7.58 -0.75
CA VAL A 161 22.31 7.14 -1.39
C VAL A 161 21.83 5.83 -0.76
N TYR A 162 22.73 4.88 -0.56
CA TYR A 162 22.40 3.62 0.09
C TYR A 162 21.98 3.82 1.56
N ALA A 163 22.66 4.70 2.28
CA ALA A 163 22.28 5.10 3.64
C ALA A 163 20.88 5.72 3.68
N ALA A 164 20.52 6.54 2.69
CA ALA A 164 19.18 7.11 2.59
C ALA A 164 18.10 6.03 2.33
N ILE A 165 18.39 5.01 1.52
CA ILE A 165 17.49 3.87 1.29
C ILE A 165 17.29 3.06 2.56
N LEU A 166 18.37 2.70 3.27
CA LEU A 166 18.27 1.97 4.54
C LEU A 166 17.52 2.77 5.60
N THR A 167 17.82 4.07 5.72
CA THR A 167 17.13 4.99 6.62
C THR A 167 15.65 5.09 6.28
N GLY A 168 15.31 5.20 4.99
CA GLY A 168 13.95 5.21 4.48
C GLY A 168 13.21 3.91 4.81
N ALA A 169 13.85 2.76 4.68
CA ALA A 169 13.27 1.46 5.03
C ALA A 169 12.93 1.36 6.52
N ILE A 170 13.88 1.74 7.39
CA ILE A 170 13.71 1.74 8.85
C ILE A 170 12.56 2.67 9.24
N TYR A 171 12.54 3.88 8.68
CA TYR A 171 11.47 4.85 8.93
C TYR A 171 10.11 4.36 8.41
N ASN A 172 10.10 3.68 7.26
CA ASN A 172 8.89 3.12 6.67
C ASN A 172 8.27 2.00 7.51
N ILE A 173 9.09 1.07 7.98
CA ILE A 173 8.67 -0.03 8.86
C ILE A 173 8.19 0.51 10.22
N GLY A 174 8.92 1.49 10.76
CA GLY A 174 8.59 2.17 12.00
C GLY A 174 7.46 3.16 11.82
N VAL A 175 7.79 4.45 11.71
CA VAL A 175 6.82 5.55 11.79
C VAL A 175 5.77 5.52 10.68
N ASN A 176 6.16 5.41 9.40
CA ASN A 176 5.15 5.48 8.33
C ASN A 176 4.19 4.29 8.35
N GLY A 177 4.65 3.09 8.74
CA GLY A 177 3.78 1.93 8.93
C GLY A 177 2.65 2.21 9.91
N HIS A 178 2.93 2.92 11.01
CA HIS A 178 1.91 3.37 11.96
C HIS A 178 1.00 4.44 11.38
N LEU A 179 1.57 5.47 10.75
CA LEU A 179 0.80 6.59 10.17
C LEU A 179 -0.15 6.13 9.07
N VAL A 180 0.25 5.13 8.29
CA VAL A 180 -0.58 4.54 7.24
C VAL A 180 -1.74 3.76 7.84
N LEU A 181 -1.48 2.92 8.85
CA LEU A 181 -2.57 2.20 9.54
C LEU A 181 -3.52 3.15 10.25
N LEU A 182 -2.99 4.22 10.85
CA LEU A 182 -3.79 5.32 11.42
C LEU A 182 -4.69 5.96 10.35
N SER A 183 -4.13 6.23 9.17
CA SER A 183 -4.89 6.82 8.07
C SER A 183 -6.02 5.92 7.59
N GLY A 184 -5.80 4.60 7.61
CA GLY A 184 -6.84 3.62 7.31
C GLY A 184 -8.09 3.77 8.19
N ALA A 185 -7.96 4.19 9.46
CA ALA A 185 -9.12 4.41 10.34
C ALA A 185 -10.02 5.56 9.84
N PHE A 186 -9.44 6.54 9.13
CA PHE A 186 -10.12 7.75 8.67
C PHE A 186 -10.50 7.71 7.19
N ILE A 187 -9.79 6.92 6.37
CA ILE A 187 -10.05 6.75 4.95
C ILE A 187 -11.12 5.67 4.76
N LYS A 188 -12.35 6.13 4.51
CA LYS A 188 -13.55 5.27 4.43
C LYS A 188 -14.16 5.27 3.03
N SER A 189 -13.30 5.33 2.02
CA SER A 189 -13.71 5.26 0.62
C SER A 189 -13.77 3.79 0.20
N PRO A 190 -14.93 3.23 -0.14
CA PRO A 190 -15.03 1.84 -0.60
C PRO A 190 -14.28 1.66 -1.92
N ILE A 191 -13.69 0.48 -2.12
CA ILE A 191 -12.95 0.13 -3.33
C ILE A 191 -13.71 -0.98 -4.04
N ASP A 192 -14.28 -0.65 -5.19
CA ASP A 192 -14.75 -1.66 -6.13
C ASP A 192 -13.56 -2.37 -6.78
N LEU A 193 -13.51 -3.69 -6.61
CA LEU A 193 -12.43 -4.57 -7.09
C LEU A 193 -12.66 -5.02 -8.55
N THR A 194 -13.89 -4.85 -9.07
CA THR A 194 -14.31 -5.31 -10.40
C THR A 194 -14.05 -4.28 -11.49
N THR A 195 -14.06 -2.99 -11.14
CA THR A 195 -13.79 -1.90 -12.08
C THR A 195 -12.30 -1.52 -12.12
N THR A 196 -11.77 -1.43 -13.35
CA THR A 196 -10.44 -0.87 -13.64
C THR A 196 -10.50 0.57 -14.13
N THR A 197 -11.70 1.08 -14.41
CA THR A 197 -11.94 2.46 -14.79
C THR A 197 -11.71 3.35 -13.58
N LYS A 198 -10.67 4.20 -13.66
CA LYS A 198 -10.27 5.20 -12.64
C LYS A 198 -9.58 4.64 -11.37
N PRO A 199 -8.40 4.00 -11.49
CA PRO A 199 -7.65 3.47 -10.35
C PRO A 199 -7.31 4.53 -9.27
N PHE A 200 -7.27 5.82 -9.65
CA PHE A 200 -6.99 6.97 -8.77
C PHE A 200 -7.97 8.15 -8.97
N GLY A 201 -9.09 7.95 -9.69
CA GLY A 201 -9.75 9.03 -10.42
C GLY A 201 -11.26 9.17 -10.26
N ASP A 202 -11.84 8.74 -9.15
CA ASP A 202 -13.13 9.32 -8.77
C ASP A 202 -12.89 10.61 -8.00
N LYS A 203 -13.76 11.60 -8.19
CA LYS A 203 -13.69 12.93 -7.55
C LYS A 203 -13.69 12.89 -6.00
N GLN A 204 -13.84 11.70 -5.40
CA GLN A 204 -13.63 11.43 -3.98
C GLN A 204 -12.17 11.12 -3.58
N ALA A 205 -11.27 10.83 -4.52
CA ALA A 205 -9.86 10.49 -4.27
C ALA A 205 -9.03 11.70 -3.82
N PHE A 206 -9.45 12.93 -4.16
CA PHE A 206 -8.97 14.18 -3.57
C PHE A 206 -9.78 14.58 -2.35
N ASN A 207 -9.99 13.64 -1.43
CA ASN A 207 -10.53 13.96 -0.12
C ASN A 207 -9.44 14.67 0.68
N ALA A 208 -9.68 15.93 1.08
CA ALA A 208 -8.74 16.76 1.84
C ALA A 208 -8.19 16.05 3.09
N LYS A 209 -8.96 15.15 3.71
CA LYS A 209 -8.50 14.31 4.83
C LYS A 209 -7.38 13.36 4.40
N THR A 210 -7.50 12.74 3.24
CA THR A 210 -6.47 11.83 2.68
C THR A 210 -5.17 12.56 2.41
N LEU A 211 -5.27 13.78 1.87
CA LEU A 211 -4.11 14.65 1.62
C LEU A 211 -3.47 15.07 2.95
N LEU A 212 -4.27 15.58 3.89
CA LEU A 212 -3.77 15.98 5.21
C LEU A 212 -3.11 14.82 5.96
N LEU A 213 -3.64 13.60 5.83
CA LEU A 213 -3.07 12.39 6.42
C LEU A 213 -1.87 11.82 5.64
N SER A 214 -1.63 12.25 4.39
CA SER A 214 -0.44 11.85 3.63
C SER A 214 0.74 12.79 3.86
N LEU A 215 0.50 14.07 4.14
CA LEU A 215 1.56 15.07 4.37
C LEU A 215 2.59 14.64 5.44
N PRO A 216 2.20 14.19 6.66
CA PRO A 216 3.18 13.82 7.67
C PRO A 216 4.11 12.69 7.21
N LYS A 217 3.61 11.75 6.40
CA LYS A 217 4.40 10.58 5.96
C LYS A 217 5.53 10.97 5.02
N LEU A 218 5.33 12.06 4.27
CA LEU A 218 6.27 12.59 3.30
C LEU A 218 7.20 13.64 3.92
N PHE A 219 6.65 14.60 4.63
CA PHE A 219 7.40 15.77 5.11
C PHE A 219 8.07 15.56 6.47
N LEU A 220 7.45 14.82 7.40
CA LEU A 220 8.06 14.56 8.72
C LEU A 220 9.48 13.99 8.63
N PRO A 221 9.78 12.97 7.82
CA PRO A 221 11.15 12.45 7.72
C PRO A 221 12.13 13.45 7.12
N MET A 222 11.69 14.30 6.18
CA MET A 222 12.52 15.37 5.63
C MET A 222 12.82 16.45 6.68
N ILE A 223 11.84 16.81 7.49
CA ILE A 223 12.01 17.75 8.60
C ILE A 223 12.96 17.18 9.66
N LEU A 224 12.79 15.91 10.02
CA LEU A 224 13.69 15.22 10.96
C LEU A 224 15.12 15.15 10.45
N TYR A 225 15.30 14.84 9.16
CA TYR A 225 16.60 14.87 8.52
C TYR A 225 17.22 16.26 8.56
N PHE A 226 16.44 17.27 8.15
CA PHE A 226 16.90 18.66 8.11
C PHE A 226 17.36 19.11 9.50
N ILE A 227 16.54 18.91 10.53
CA ILE A 227 16.88 19.24 11.92
C ILE A 227 18.17 18.51 12.34
N GLY A 228 18.25 17.20 12.12
CA GLY A 228 19.46 16.44 12.47
C GLY A 228 20.71 16.92 11.73
N SER A 229 20.56 17.31 10.46
CA SER A 229 21.66 17.80 9.64
C SER A 229 22.24 19.14 10.11
N LEU A 230 21.44 19.98 10.78
CA LEU A 230 21.90 21.24 11.36
C LEU A 230 22.91 21.04 12.50
N PHE A 231 22.85 19.92 13.21
CA PHE A 231 23.69 19.66 14.39
C PHE A 231 24.99 18.91 14.08
N GLY A 232 25.09 18.23 12.94
CA GLY A 232 26.29 17.44 12.64
C GLY A 232 26.40 16.90 11.21
N GLY A 233 25.78 17.57 10.24
CA GLY A 233 25.89 17.23 8.82
C GLY A 233 25.02 16.04 8.38
N GLU A 234 25.24 15.57 7.16
CA GLU A 234 24.36 14.62 6.46
C GLU A 234 24.15 13.30 7.24
N TRP A 235 25.23 12.73 7.78
CA TRP A 235 25.18 11.48 8.53
C TRP A 235 24.36 11.58 9.81
N VAL A 236 24.42 12.71 10.53
CA VAL A 236 23.59 12.93 11.72
C VAL A 236 22.12 13.10 11.34
N GLY A 237 21.85 13.71 10.18
CA GLY A 237 20.51 13.72 9.58
C GLY A 237 19.96 12.31 9.35
N TYR A 238 20.73 11.43 8.70
CA TYR A 238 20.35 10.04 8.48
C TYR A 238 20.11 9.28 9.79
N MET A 239 21.03 9.40 10.75
CA MET A 239 20.90 8.77 12.06
C MET A 239 19.65 9.24 12.82
N THR A 240 19.31 10.53 12.74
CA THR A 240 18.12 11.08 13.42
C THR A 240 16.82 10.44 12.88
N VAL A 241 16.71 10.31 11.56
CA VAL A 241 15.55 9.68 10.92
C VAL A 241 15.51 8.17 11.23
N ALA A 242 16.65 7.49 11.11
CA ALA A 242 16.75 6.06 11.40
C ALA A 242 16.41 5.76 12.86
N PHE A 243 16.92 6.55 13.81
CA PHE A 243 16.63 6.44 15.23
C PHE A 243 15.14 6.64 15.51
N THR A 244 14.52 7.64 14.87
CA THR A 244 13.07 7.88 15.00
C THR A 244 12.25 6.71 14.45
N GLY A 245 12.69 6.11 13.33
CA GLY A 245 12.12 4.89 12.77
C GLY A 245 12.21 3.70 13.73
N LEU A 246 13.39 3.47 14.32
CA LEU A 246 13.62 2.41 15.32
C LEU A 246 12.77 2.63 16.57
N LEU A 247 12.70 3.86 17.09
CA LEU A 247 11.81 4.18 18.21
C LEU A 247 10.34 3.87 17.86
N GLY A 248 9.90 4.23 16.66
CA GLY A 248 8.57 3.87 16.16
C GLY A 248 8.34 2.36 16.17
N PHE A 249 9.33 1.57 15.74
CA PHE A 249 9.27 0.11 15.78
C PHE A 249 9.13 -0.43 17.21
N PHE A 250 9.95 0.03 18.15
CA PHE A 250 9.87 -0.42 19.56
C PHE A 250 8.57 0.00 20.25
N LEU A 251 8.04 1.19 19.92
CA LEU A 251 6.79 1.70 20.46
C LEU A 251 5.53 1.09 19.81
N LYS A 252 5.69 0.15 18.87
CA LYS A 252 4.60 -0.49 18.12
C LYS A 252 3.42 -0.89 18.99
N ASN A 253 3.65 -1.58 20.10
CA ASN A 253 2.56 -2.07 20.95
C ASN A 253 1.72 -0.93 21.54
N LYS A 254 2.37 0.16 21.97
CA LYS A 254 1.69 1.34 22.52
C LYS A 254 0.88 2.06 21.45
N VAL A 255 1.47 2.26 20.27
CA VAL A 255 0.79 2.90 19.14
C VAL A 255 -0.37 2.03 18.65
N PHE A 256 -0.22 0.72 18.62
CA PHE A 256 -1.28 -0.21 18.21
C PHE A 256 -2.44 -0.24 19.20
N ASN A 257 -2.20 -0.11 20.51
CA ASN A 257 -3.30 0.05 21.49
C ASN A 257 -4.16 1.27 21.17
N TRP A 258 -3.51 2.38 20.80
CA TRP A 258 -4.20 3.61 20.45
C TRP A 258 -4.95 3.49 19.10
N ILE A 259 -4.27 3.00 18.06
CA ILE A 259 -4.89 2.77 16.74
C ILE A 259 -6.07 1.80 16.87
N GLU A 260 -5.93 0.71 17.63
CA GLU A 260 -7.02 -0.24 17.87
C GLU A 260 -8.26 0.43 18.48
N THR A 261 -8.06 1.30 19.47
CA THR A 261 -9.15 2.05 20.09
C THR A 261 -9.85 2.94 19.05
N LEU A 262 -9.07 3.62 18.23
CA LEU A 262 -9.60 4.46 17.16
C LEU A 262 -10.40 3.67 16.12
N TYR A 263 -9.92 2.49 15.70
CA TYR A 263 -10.66 1.60 14.79
C TYR A 263 -12.00 1.15 15.39
N LYS A 264 -12.05 0.89 16.70
CA LYS A 264 -13.31 0.56 17.41
C LYS A 264 -14.27 1.75 17.42
N VAL A 265 -13.78 2.96 17.69
CA VAL A 265 -14.59 4.19 17.67
C VAL A 265 -15.14 4.48 16.27
N GLU A 266 -14.31 4.32 15.24
CA GLU A 266 -14.69 4.62 13.85
C GLU A 266 -15.44 3.47 13.16
N LYS A 267 -15.62 2.33 13.84
CA LYS A 267 -16.24 1.10 13.29
C LYS A 267 -17.57 1.37 12.60
N TYR A 268 -18.51 2.02 13.28
CA TYR A 268 -19.88 2.22 12.77
C TYR A 268 -19.92 3.18 11.58
N LYS A 269 -19.18 4.29 11.66
CA LYS A 269 -19.04 5.23 10.53
C LYS A 269 -18.41 4.55 9.30
N THR A 270 -17.48 3.62 9.52
CA THR A 270 -16.85 2.84 8.44
C THR A 270 -17.84 1.85 7.82
N LEU A 271 -18.62 1.16 8.65
CA LEU A 271 -19.70 0.26 8.17
C LEU A 271 -20.75 1.00 7.34
N GLU A 272 -21.14 2.19 7.78
CA GLU A 272 -22.09 3.04 7.06
C GLU A 272 -21.52 3.48 5.70
N ALA A 273 -20.28 4.00 5.69
CA ALA A 273 -19.62 4.45 4.46
C ALA A 273 -19.45 3.33 3.43
N TYR A 274 -19.17 2.09 3.86
CA TYR A 274 -19.02 0.95 2.96
C TYR A 274 -20.36 0.34 2.50
N LYS A 275 -21.47 0.63 3.18
CA LYS A 275 -22.81 0.19 2.74
C LYS A 275 -23.39 1.07 1.64
N GLN A 276 -23.03 2.36 1.60
CA GLN A 276 -23.58 3.36 0.66
C GLN A 276 -23.22 3.13 -0.83
N THR A 277 -22.55 2.03 -1.16
CA THR A 277 -22.18 1.64 -2.55
C THR A 277 -22.83 0.33 -2.99
N SER A 278 -23.88 -0.12 -2.27
CA SER A 278 -24.77 -1.19 -2.74
C SER A 278 -25.91 -0.60 -3.56
#